data_AF-A0A428XSH7-F1
#
_entry.id   AF-A0A428XSH7-F1
#
_cell.length_a   1.000
_cell.length_b   1.000
_cell.length_c   1.000
_cell.angle_alpha   90.00
_cell.angle_beta   90.00
_cell.angle_gamma   90.00
#
_symmetry.space_group_name_H-M   'P 1'
#
loop_
_entity.id
_entity.type
_entity.pdbx_description
1 polymer ?
#
loop_
_entity_poly.entity_id
_entity_poly.type
_entity_poly.pdbx_seq_one_letter_code
_entity_poly.pdbx_strand_id
1 'polypeptide(L)' 'MQTVSARRELGIVLALAVFGLALVLVVAFAPWYGPAGSGGAGASVIQTFPPEAGTALGR' A
#
# COMPACT_ATOMS: atom_id res chain seq x y z
N MET A 1 -23.61 -10.92 43.88
CA MET A 1 -23.86 -10.26 42.58
C MET A 1 -22.57 -9.69 41.95
N GLN A 2 -21.41 -10.35 42.10
CA GLN A 2 -20.10 -9.78 41.74
C GLN A 2 -19.60 -10.24 40.35
N THR A 3 -20.14 -11.34 39.82
CA THR A 3 -19.76 -11.98 38.56
C THR A 3 -20.19 -11.18 37.32
N VAL A 4 -21.30 -10.43 37.41
CA VAL A 4 -21.82 -9.63 36.28
C VAL A 4 -20.92 -8.41 36.03
N SER A 5 -20.43 -7.76 37.08
CA SER A 5 -19.54 -6.60 36.97
C SER A 5 -18.19 -6.97 36.38
N ALA A 6 -17.58 -8.07 36.87
CA ALA A 6 -16.26 -8.52 36.38
C ALA A 6 -16.30 -8.92 34.89
N ARG A 7 -17.36 -9.60 34.44
CA ARG A 7 -17.52 -9.98 33.03
C ARG A 7 -17.69 -8.76 32.12
N ARG A 8 -18.42 -7.74 32.60
CA ARG A 8 -18.61 -6.48 31.88
C ARG A 8 -17.32 -5.68 31.77
N GLU A 9 -16.56 -5.61 32.85
CA GLU A 9 -15.26 -4.91 32.88
C GLU A 9 -14.24 -5.58 31.95
N LEU A 10 -14.12 -6.92 32.01
CA LEU A 10 -13.30 -7.68 31.06
C LEU A 10 -13.72 -7.46 29.61
N GLY A 11 -15.04 -7.40 29.35
CA GLY A 11 -15.56 -7.09 28.02
C GLY A 11 -15.14 -5.71 27.51
N ILE A 12 -15.16 -4.69 28.38
CA ILE A 12 -14.72 -3.33 28.04
C ILE A 12 -13.21 -3.29 27.76
N VAL A 13 -12.40 -3.92 28.62
CA VAL A 13 -10.94 -3.97 28.45
C VAL A 13 -10.59 -4.70 27.15
N LEU A 14 -11.23 -5.83 26.86
CA LEU A 14 -11.04 -6.55 25.61
C LEU A 14 -11.44 -5.70 24.40
N ALA A 15 -12.58 -5.01 24.46
CA ALA A 15 -13.03 -4.13 23.38
C ALA A 15 -12.03 -2.99 23.13
N LEU A 16 -11.50 -2.36 24.18
CA LEU A 16 -10.46 -1.34 24.09
C LEU A 16 -9.16 -1.89 23.51
N ALA A 17 -8.75 -3.10 23.91
CA ALA A 17 -7.56 -3.75 23.38
C ALA A 17 -7.70 -4.05 21.88
N VAL A 18 -8.85 -4.60 21.46
CA VAL A 18 -9.16 -4.86 20.04
C VAL A 18 -9.23 -3.56 19.25
N PHE A 19 -9.82 -2.50 19.81
CA PHE A 19 -9.86 -1.18 19.19
C PHE A 19 -8.46 -0.59 19.00
N GLY A 20 -7.60 -0.68 20.02
CA GLY A 20 -6.20 -0.26 19.92
C GLY A 20 -5.42 -1.06 18.87
N LEU A 21 -5.59 -2.38 18.84
CA LEU A 21 -4.97 -3.24 17.83
C LEU A 21 -5.43 -2.87 16.42
N ALA A 22 -6.72 -2.63 16.23
CA ALA A 22 -7.27 -2.19 14.94
C ALA A 22 -6.68 -0.85 14.50
N LEU A 23 -6.54 0.12 15.41
CA LEU A 23 -5.89 1.40 15.11
C LEU A 23 -4.43 1.21 14.68
N VAL A 24 -3.67 0.37 15.37
CA VAL A 24 -2.28 0.06 15.00
C VAL A 24 -2.21 -0.54 13.60
N LEU A 25 -3.10 -1.49 13.27
CA LEU A 25 -3.15 -2.10 11.94
C LEU A 25 -3.53 -1.07 10.86
N VAL A 26 -4.52 -0.22 11.10
CA VAL A 26 -4.85 0.87 10.18
C VAL A 26 -3.63 1.75 9.96
N VAL A 27 -2.93 2.13 11.02
CA VAL A 27 -1.76 3.01 10.87
C VAL A 27 -0.60 2.33 10.14
N ALA A 28 -0.36 1.05 10.42
CA ALA A 28 0.72 0.29 9.81
C ALA A 28 0.47 0.01 8.31
N PHE A 29 -0.78 -0.21 7.93
CA PHE A 29 -1.14 -0.70 6.58
C PHE A 29 -1.94 0.30 5.75
N ALA A 30 -2.32 1.45 6.27
CA ALA A 30 -2.96 2.49 5.47
C ALA A 30 -2.00 2.97 4.37
N PRO A 31 -2.48 3.11 3.12
CA PRO A 31 -1.70 3.69 2.03
C PRO A 31 -1.63 5.21 2.23
N TRP A 32 -0.76 5.65 3.13
CA TRP A 32 -0.55 7.07 3.46
C TRP A 32 -0.11 7.91 2.27
N TYR A 33 0.49 7.25 1.29
CA TYR A 33 0.89 7.84 0.02
C TYR A 33 -0.06 7.38 -1.06
N GLY A 34 -0.47 8.33 -1.91
CA GLY A 34 -1.23 7.99 -3.11
C GLY A 34 -0.45 6.96 -3.94
N PRO A 35 -1.14 6.04 -4.63
CA PRO A 35 -0.48 5.14 -5.56
C PRO A 35 0.34 6.01 -6.52
N ALA A 36 1.64 5.77 -6.61
CA ALA A 36 2.43 6.28 -7.72
C ALA A 36 1.70 5.78 -8.97
N GLY A 37 1.04 6.69 -9.68
CA GLY A 37 -0.06 6.35 -10.57
C GLY A 37 0.32 5.33 -11.65
N SER A 38 -0.68 4.85 -12.38
CA SER A 38 -0.54 4.09 -13.63
C SER A 38 0.07 4.93 -14.78
N GLY A 39 1.14 5.66 -14.51
CA GLY A 39 1.92 6.46 -15.43
C GLY A 39 3.36 6.48 -14.95
N GLY A 40 4.18 5.53 -15.42
CA GLY A 40 5.62 5.59 -15.16
C GLY A 40 6.35 4.26 -15.10
N ALA A 41 5.68 3.11 -14.99
CA ALA A 41 6.25 1.85 -15.45
C ALA A 41 6.03 1.73 -16.97
N GLY A 42 6.33 2.81 -17.71
CA GLY A 42 6.67 2.65 -19.10
C GLY A 42 7.88 1.76 -19.07
N ALA A 43 7.70 0.49 -19.46
CA ALA A 43 8.81 -0.28 -19.99
C ALA A 43 9.56 0.70 -20.87
N SER A 44 10.74 1.15 -20.44
CA SER A 44 11.64 1.89 -21.30
C SER A 44 12.05 0.84 -22.32
N VAL A 45 11.19 0.64 -23.32
CA VAL A 45 11.55 -0.03 -24.55
C VAL A 45 12.55 0.92 -25.14
N ILE A 46 13.82 0.70 -24.79
CA ILE A 46 14.95 1.30 -25.48
C ILE A 46 14.80 0.76 -26.90
N GLN A 47 14.15 1.55 -27.76
CA GLN A 47 14.17 1.27 -29.18
C GLN A 47 15.59 1.57 -29.65
N THR A 48 16.42 0.55 -29.61
CA THR A 48 17.74 0.58 -30.22
C THR A 48 17.50 0.56 -31.72
N PHE A 49 17.55 1.73 -32.36
CA PHE A 49 17.59 1.79 -33.81
C PHE A 49 18.88 1.10 -34.28
N PRO A 50 18.81 0.07 -35.15
CA PRO A 50 20.01 -0.47 -35.76
C PRO A 50 20.67 0.61 -36.63
N PRO A 51 22.01 0.69 -36.66
CA PRO A 51 22.74 1.79 -37.29
C PRO A 51 22.57 1.90 -38.82
N GLU A 52 21.79 1.01 -39.46
CA GLU A 52 21.62 1.00 -40.91
C GLU A 52 20.66 2.10 -41.44
N ALA A 53 19.90 2.76 -40.57
CA ALA A 53 19.02 3.87 -40.98
C ALA A 53 19.79 5.15 -41.38
N GLY A 54 21.04 5.30 -40.96
CA GLY A 54 21.88 6.46 -41.33
C GLY A 54 22.45 6.40 -42.75
N THR A 55 22.46 5.22 -43.37
CA THR A 55 23.09 5.00 -44.69
C THR A 55 22.11 5.13 -45.86
N ALA A 56 20.80 5.15 -45.59
CA ALA A 56 19.75 5.21 -46.63
C ALA A 56 19.33 6.64 -47.03
N LEU A 57 19.73 7.66 -46.26
CA LEU A 57 19.40 9.08 -46.52
C LEU A 57 20.54 9.85 -47.21
N GLY A 58 21.58 9.14 -47.66
CA GLY A 58 22.76 9.71 -48.30
C GLY A 58 23.01 9.16 -49.71
N ARG A 59 22.01 9.19 -50.60
CA ARG A 59 22.19 9.25 -52.06
C ARG A 59 20.99 9.93 -52.72
#